data_AF-A0A803NZC9-F1
#
_entry.id   AF-A0A803NZC9-F1
#
_cell.length_a   1.000
_cell.length_b   1.000
_cell.length_c   1.000
_cell.angle_alpha   90.00
_cell.angle_beta   90.00
_cell.angle_gamma   90.00
#
_symmetry.space_group_name_H-M   'P 1'
#
loop_
_entity.id
_entity.type
_entity.pdbx_description
1 polymer ?
#
loop_
_entity_poly.entity_id
_entity_poly.type
_entity_poly.pdbx_seq_one_letter_code
_entity_poly.pdbx_strand_id
1 'polypeptide(L)'
;MTDYAQEQEMEIEALEAILMDEFKEIHSGESGLNTSNRCFQIKVVPQDDEADFESSPVQLGLIFSHTEKYPDEPPLLNLTSLRGIRPDDLRILKEKLQQEATENLGMAMMYTLVSSAKEWLSERFAQETDIDNAEAEEATKDDVIIPHGEPVTVETFLAWRERFEAELALERAK
;
A
#
# COMPACT_ATOMS: atom_id res chain seq x y z
N MET A 1 -8.95 5.13 29.54
CA MET A 1 -7.88 5.99 29.01
C MET A 1 -7.23 5.18 27.94
N THR A 2 -7.38 5.59 26.69
CA THR A 2 -6.61 5.00 25.59
C THR A 2 -5.16 5.41 25.80
N ASP A 3 -4.25 4.44 25.83
CA ASP A 3 -2.82 4.73 25.98
C ASP A 3 -2.24 4.96 24.59
N TYR A 4 -2.39 6.20 24.11
CA TYR A 4 -1.97 6.58 22.76
C TYR A 4 -0.47 6.34 22.54
N ALA A 5 0.36 6.55 23.57
CA ALA A 5 1.79 6.32 23.47
C ALA A 5 2.11 4.83 23.24
N GLN A 6 1.45 3.93 23.97
CA GLN A 6 1.62 2.50 23.76
C GLN A 6 1.18 2.07 22.36
N GLU A 7 0.05 2.57 21.88
CA GLU A 7 -0.46 2.24 20.54
C GLU A 7 0.46 2.75 19.42
N GLN A 8 0.98 3.97 19.59
CA GLN A 8 1.98 4.55 18.69
C GLN A 8 3.25 3.70 18.63
N GLU A 9 3.80 3.28 19.77
CA GLU A 9 5.02 2.45 19.78
C GLU A 9 4.77 1.06 19.16
N MET A 10 3.61 0.43 19.42
CA MET A 10 3.25 -0.83 18.78
C MET A 10 3.16 -0.69 17.25
N GLU A 11 2.61 0.42 16.74
CA GLU A 11 2.57 0.68 15.30
C GLU A 11 3.97 0.90 14.72
N ILE A 12 4.84 1.66 15.41
CA ILE A 12 6.23 1.85 14.97
C ILE A 12 6.97 0.51 14.89
N GLU A 13 6.87 -0.34 15.91
CA GLU A 13 7.50 -1.67 15.93
C GLU A 13 6.98 -2.54 14.77
N ALA A 14 5.67 -2.51 14.51
CA ALA A 14 5.07 -3.23 13.39
C ALA A 14 5.58 -2.72 12.04
N LEU A 15 5.65 -1.40 11.85
CA LEU A 15 6.16 -0.79 10.62
C LEU A 15 7.63 -1.11 10.39
N GLU A 16 8.46 -1.05 11.45
CA GLU A 16 9.88 -1.41 11.36
C GLU A 16 10.06 -2.88 10.95
N ALA A 17 9.21 -3.78 11.46
CA ALA A 17 9.24 -5.20 11.09
C ALA A 17 8.77 -5.45 9.65
N ILE A 18 7.74 -4.73 9.17
CA ILE A 18 7.16 -4.92 7.83
C ILE A 18 8.05 -4.30 6.74
N LEU A 19 8.58 -3.11 6.99
CA LEU A 19 9.25 -2.27 6.01
C LEU A 19 10.78 -2.35 6.09
N MET A 20 11.33 -2.85 7.20
CA MET A 20 12.76 -3.06 7.40
C MET A 20 13.60 -1.83 6.98
N ASP A 21 14.44 -1.95 5.95
CA ASP A 21 15.32 -0.90 5.46
C ASP A 21 14.61 0.32 4.81
N GLU A 22 13.31 0.18 4.50
CA GLU A 22 12.48 1.24 3.96
C GLU A 22 12.00 2.23 5.03
N PHE A 23 12.02 1.83 6.31
CA PHE A 23 11.58 2.64 7.46
C PHE A 23 12.78 3.19 8.24
N LYS A 24 12.82 4.50 8.48
CA LYS A 24 13.91 5.15 9.22
C LYS A 24 13.42 6.27 10.13
N GLU A 25 13.95 6.34 11.35
CA GLU A 25 13.79 7.53 12.20
C GLU A 25 14.72 8.65 11.71
N ILE A 26 14.17 9.87 11.66
CA ILE A 26 14.88 11.07 11.20
C ILE A 26 14.76 12.19 12.23
N HIS A 27 15.68 13.14 12.19
CA HIS A 27 15.64 14.30 13.08
C HIS A 27 14.47 15.23 12.72
N SER A 28 13.80 15.80 13.74
CA SER A 28 12.66 16.71 13.55
C SER A 28 13.01 17.96 12.73
N GLY A 29 14.29 18.36 12.70
CA GLY A 29 14.76 19.47 11.85
C GLY A 29 14.83 19.12 10.35
N GLU A 30 14.91 17.83 10.00
CA GLU A 30 15.00 17.34 8.62
C GLU A 30 13.64 16.86 8.09
N SER A 31 12.65 16.68 8.96
CA SER A 31 11.33 16.15 8.60
C SER A 31 10.46 17.13 7.79
N GLY A 32 10.74 18.43 7.89
CA GLY A 32 9.88 19.47 7.35
C GLY A 32 8.53 19.60 8.07
N LEU A 33 8.37 18.93 9.22
CA LEU A 33 7.20 19.01 10.07
C LEU A 33 7.45 20.02 11.20
N ASN A 34 6.44 20.83 11.52
CA ASN A 34 6.51 21.77 12.64
C ASN A 34 6.20 21.04 13.97
N THR A 35 7.09 20.13 14.37
CA THR A 35 6.95 19.31 15.58
C THR A 35 8.29 19.06 16.26
N SER A 36 8.25 18.84 17.57
CA SER A 36 9.40 18.38 18.37
C SER A 36 9.33 16.88 18.67
N ASN A 37 8.31 16.18 18.17
CA ASN A 37 8.15 14.74 18.35
C ASN A 37 9.11 13.95 17.45
N ARG A 38 9.19 12.64 17.70
CA ARG A 38 9.88 11.68 16.83
C ARG A 38 9.29 11.74 15.43
N CYS A 39 10.16 11.76 14.43
CA CYS A 39 9.79 11.84 13.02
C CYS A 39 10.35 10.62 12.32
N PHE A 40 9.57 10.07 11.41
CA PHE A 40 9.94 8.87 10.67
C PHE A 40 9.78 9.14 9.18
N GLN A 41 10.64 8.51 8.40
CA GLN A 41 10.61 8.53 6.96
C GLN A 41 10.45 7.10 6.44
N ILE A 42 9.42 6.92 5.61
CA ILE A 42 9.16 5.70 4.88
C ILE A 42 9.48 5.97 3.43
N LYS A 43 10.33 5.13 2.87
CA LYS A 43 10.62 5.10 1.46
C LYS A 43 9.55 4.29 0.74
N VAL A 44 8.93 4.88 -0.27
CA VAL A 44 7.81 4.28 -1.01
C VAL A 44 8.15 4.28 -2.50
N VAL A 45 8.03 3.10 -3.12
CA VAL A 45 8.17 2.87 -4.56
C VAL A 45 6.83 2.38 -5.13
N PRO A 46 6.59 2.55 -6.44
CA PRO A 46 5.48 1.88 -7.10
C PRO A 46 5.51 0.38 -6.83
N GLN A 47 4.34 -0.22 -6.63
CA GLN A 47 4.16 -1.66 -6.62
C GLN A 47 4.41 -2.20 -8.04
N ASP A 48 5.61 -2.74 -8.25
CA ASP A 48 6.04 -3.42 -9.47
C ASP A 48 6.76 -4.70 -9.04
N ASP A 49 6.27 -5.86 -9.48
CA ASP A 49 6.70 -7.19 -9.00
C ASP A 49 8.17 -7.53 -9.34
N GLU A 50 8.83 -6.76 -10.22
CA GLU A 50 10.18 -7.05 -10.72
C GLU A 50 11.25 -5.98 -10.38
N ALA A 51 10.87 -4.81 -9.86
CA ALA A 51 11.79 -3.70 -9.64
C ALA A 51 12.34 -3.64 -8.21
N ASP A 52 13.65 -3.87 -8.05
CA ASP A 52 14.37 -3.50 -6.82
C ASP A 52 14.17 -2.00 -6.50
N PHE A 53 14.10 -1.66 -5.22
CA PHE A 53 13.93 -0.29 -4.73
C PHE A 53 14.92 0.71 -5.39
N GLU A 54 16.16 0.28 -5.66
CA GLU A 54 17.20 1.10 -6.30
C GLU A 54 16.97 1.35 -7.80
N SER A 55 16.30 0.42 -8.47
CA SER A 55 16.01 0.44 -9.91
C SER A 55 14.74 1.24 -10.23
N SER A 56 13.84 1.42 -9.27
CA SER A 56 12.60 2.16 -9.50
C SER A 56 12.89 3.59 -10.01
N PRO A 57 12.25 4.01 -11.13
CA PRO A 57 12.45 5.35 -11.69
C PRO A 57 11.83 6.44 -10.80
N VAL A 58 10.87 6.05 -9.95
CA VAL A 58 10.10 6.92 -9.08
C VAL A 58 10.27 6.46 -7.63
N GLN A 59 10.60 7.41 -6.75
CA GLN A 59 10.76 7.16 -5.32
C GLN A 59 10.19 8.33 -4.52
N LEU A 60 9.36 7.99 -3.53
CA LEU A 60 8.71 8.91 -2.60
C LEU A 60 9.28 8.72 -1.20
N GLY A 61 9.53 9.83 -0.51
CA GLY A 61 9.77 9.86 0.93
C GLY A 61 8.50 10.32 1.64
N LEU A 62 7.79 9.40 2.27
CA LEU A 62 6.65 9.71 3.15
C LEU A 62 7.19 9.95 4.55
N ILE A 63 7.12 11.20 5.00
CA ILE A 63 7.60 11.63 6.31
C ILE A 63 6.40 11.87 7.21
N PHE A 64 6.43 11.30 8.41
CA PHE A 64 5.35 11.48 9.37
C PHE A 64 5.84 11.65 10.81
N SER A 65 4.95 12.17 11.64
CA SER A 65 5.11 12.22 13.08
C SER A 65 3.75 12.06 13.76
N HIS A 66 3.69 11.24 14.81
CA HIS A 66 2.48 11.07 15.59
C HIS A 66 2.13 12.34 16.36
N THR A 67 0.84 12.67 16.37
CA THR A 67 0.26 13.69 17.25
C THR A 67 -0.01 13.09 18.62
N GLU A 68 -0.19 13.93 19.65
CA GLU A 68 -0.42 13.46 21.03
C GLU A 68 -1.68 12.59 21.17
N LYS A 69 -2.64 12.74 20.25
CA LYS A 69 -3.92 12.03 20.24
C LYS A 69 -4.06 11.04 19.10
N TYR A 70 -3.02 10.79 18.32
CA TYR A 70 -3.06 9.78 17.29
C TYR A 70 -3.34 8.39 17.93
N PRO A 71 -4.26 7.58 17.36
CA PRO A 71 -4.91 7.73 16.04
C PRO A 71 -6.27 8.45 16.00
N ASP A 72 -6.74 9.01 17.12
CA ASP A 72 -7.98 9.81 17.13
C ASP A 72 -7.81 11.19 16.45
N GLU A 73 -6.56 11.62 16.27
CA GLU A 73 -6.16 12.81 15.51
C GLU A 73 -5.20 12.39 14.39
N PRO A 74 -5.28 12.99 13.19
CA PRO A 74 -4.41 12.59 12.09
C PRO A 74 -2.93 12.84 12.42
N PRO A 75 -2.02 12.04 11.86
CA PRO A 75 -0.59 12.26 12.02
C PRO A 75 -0.17 13.51 11.22
N LEU A 76 0.95 14.10 11.62
CA LEU A 76 1.58 15.14 10.82
C LEU A 76 2.26 14.49 9.62
N LEU A 77 1.88 14.89 8.40
CA LEU A 77 2.36 14.28 7.16
C LEU A 77 3.09 15.29 6.27
N ASN A 78 4.23 14.86 5.74
CA ASN A 78 4.99 15.57 4.73
C ASN A 78 5.49 14.58 3.65
N LEU A 79 5.52 15.03 2.40
CA LEU A 79 5.93 14.22 1.26
C LEU A 79 7.13 14.88 0.59
N THR A 80 8.15 14.09 0.29
CA THR A 80 9.36 14.53 -0.40
C THR A 80 9.60 13.65 -1.63
N SER A 81 9.89 14.25 -2.79
CA SER A 81 10.35 13.46 -3.94
C SER A 81 11.80 13.07 -3.73
N LEU A 82 12.07 11.76 -3.68
CA LEU A 82 13.43 11.24 -3.70
C LEU A 82 13.91 11.07 -5.15
N ARG A 83 13.01 10.67 -6.05
CA ARG A 83 13.30 10.50 -7.48
C ARG A 83 12.01 10.59 -8.31
N GLY A 84 12.06 11.27 -9.45
CA GLY A 84 11.06 11.12 -10.52
C GLY A 84 9.65 11.68 -10.28
N ILE A 85 9.36 12.32 -9.14
CA ILE A 85 8.01 12.85 -8.84
C ILE A 85 8.00 14.36 -9.01
N ARG A 86 7.05 14.86 -9.81
CA ARG A 86 6.85 16.30 -10.00
C ARG A 86 6.22 16.93 -8.75
N PRO A 87 6.47 18.21 -8.47
CA PRO A 87 5.92 18.87 -7.28
C PRO A 87 4.39 18.96 -7.30
N ASP A 88 3.76 19.02 -8.48
CA ASP A 88 2.30 19.03 -8.59
C ASP A 88 1.69 17.66 -8.23
N ASP A 89 2.33 16.58 -8.70
CA ASP A 89 1.98 15.21 -8.34
C ASP A 89 2.11 14.95 -6.83
N LEU A 90 3.19 15.44 -6.21
CA LEU A 90 3.36 15.39 -4.74
C LEU A 90 2.23 16.11 -4.00
N ARG A 91 1.79 17.27 -4.51
CA ARG A 91 0.71 18.03 -3.88
C ARG A 91 -0.60 17.26 -3.96
N ILE A 92 -0.93 16.70 -5.13
CA ILE A 92 -2.13 15.88 -5.33
C ILE A 92 -2.12 14.66 -4.41
N LEU A 93 -0.99 13.94 -4.35
CA LEU A 93 -0.85 12.78 -3.46
C LEU A 93 -0.98 13.19 -1.99
N LYS A 94 -0.39 14.33 -1.59
CA LYS A 94 -0.51 14.83 -0.21
C LYS A 94 -1.97 15.12 0.15
N GLU A 95 -2.73 15.76 -0.73
CA GLU A 95 -4.16 16.03 -0.51
C GLU A 95 -4.95 14.73 -0.38
N LYS A 96 -4.67 13.71 -1.23
CA LYS A 96 -5.29 12.38 -1.13
C LYS A 96 -5.01 11.72 0.23
N LEU A 97 -3.74 11.67 0.65
CA LEU A 97 -3.36 11.02 1.92
C LEU A 97 -3.95 11.76 3.13
N GLN A 98 -4.08 13.09 3.08
CA GLN A 98 -4.72 13.86 4.15
C GLN A 98 -6.22 13.57 4.26
N GLN A 99 -6.90 13.39 3.13
CA GLN A 99 -8.30 12.99 3.12
C GLN A 99 -8.46 11.59 3.73
N GLU A 100 -7.64 10.64 3.28
CA GLU A 100 -7.69 9.26 3.74
C GLU A 100 -7.34 9.13 5.24
N ALA A 101 -6.40 9.94 5.73
CA ALA A 101 -6.08 10.01 7.16
C ALA A 101 -7.29 10.48 8.00
N THR A 102 -8.14 11.34 7.45
CA THR A 102 -9.36 11.80 8.12
C THR A 102 -10.44 10.72 8.13
N GLU A 103 -10.47 9.86 7.12
CA GLU A 103 -11.42 8.74 7.03
C GLU A 103 -11.03 7.55 7.91
N ASN A 104 -9.73 7.37 8.19
CA ASN A 104 -9.19 6.27 8.98
C ASN A 104 -8.93 6.64 10.46
N LEU A 105 -9.56 7.69 10.97
CA LEU A 105 -9.42 8.06 12.39
C LEU A 105 -9.97 6.99 13.33
N GLY A 106 -9.32 6.86 14.49
CA GLY A 106 -9.69 5.90 15.54
C GLY A 106 -8.95 4.57 15.45
N MET A 107 -8.03 4.40 14.50
CA MET A 107 -7.10 3.27 14.45
C MET A 107 -5.77 3.62 13.78
N ALA A 108 -4.74 2.82 14.06
CA ALA A 108 -3.45 2.86 13.38
C ALA A 108 -3.64 2.84 11.85
N MET A 109 -3.16 3.87 11.16
CA MET A 109 -3.41 4.14 9.74
C MET A 109 -2.13 4.32 8.92
N MET A 110 -0.94 4.33 9.53
CA MET A 110 0.29 4.66 8.80
C MET A 110 0.58 3.65 7.68
N TYR A 111 0.37 2.35 7.94
CA TYR A 111 0.51 1.33 6.92
C TYR A 111 -0.51 1.47 5.79
N THR A 112 -1.76 1.84 6.12
CA THR A 112 -2.80 2.14 5.15
C THR A 112 -2.38 3.28 4.24
N LEU A 113 -1.91 4.40 4.81
CA LEU A 113 -1.43 5.56 4.05
C LEU A 113 -0.24 5.22 3.15
N VAL A 114 0.70 4.39 3.63
CA VAL A 114 1.82 3.90 2.83
C VAL A 114 1.32 3.06 1.66
N SER A 115 0.37 2.16 1.89
CA SER A 115 -0.21 1.31 0.85
C SER A 115 -0.90 2.14 -0.22
N SER A 116 -1.74 3.10 0.20
CA SER A 116 -2.42 4.01 -0.71
C SER A 116 -1.46 4.89 -1.51
N ALA A 117 -0.31 5.25 -0.93
CA ALA A 117 0.76 5.93 -1.65
C ALA A 117 1.43 5.02 -2.68
N LYS A 118 1.71 3.74 -2.34
CA LYS A 118 2.23 2.74 -3.30
C LYS A 118 1.30 2.58 -4.49
N GLU A 119 0.00 2.36 -4.22
CA GLU A 119 -1.02 2.19 -5.26
C GLU A 119 -1.15 3.44 -6.14
N TRP A 120 -1.16 4.63 -5.54
CA TRP A 120 -1.24 5.88 -6.31
C TRP A 120 -0.02 6.09 -7.22
N LEU A 121 1.19 5.77 -6.72
CA LEU A 121 2.40 5.83 -7.54
C LEU A 121 2.34 4.83 -8.69
N SER A 122 1.90 3.60 -8.44
CA SER A 122 1.68 2.62 -9.51
C SER A 122 0.68 3.13 -10.54
N GLU A 123 -0.49 3.61 -10.15
CA GLU A 123 -1.49 4.09 -11.10
C GLU A 123 -1.00 5.30 -11.92
N ARG A 124 -0.28 6.22 -11.26
CA ARG A 124 0.21 7.45 -11.90
C ARG A 124 1.35 7.20 -12.87
N PHE A 125 2.26 6.28 -12.54
CA PHE A 125 3.50 6.07 -13.28
C PHE A 125 3.52 4.78 -14.11
N ALA A 126 2.61 3.83 -13.90
CA ALA A 126 2.42 2.70 -14.82
C ALA A 126 2.03 3.18 -16.23
N GLN A 127 1.25 4.27 -16.33
CA GLN A 127 0.85 4.85 -17.60
C GLN A 127 2.01 5.46 -18.40
N GLU A 128 3.15 5.82 -17.78
CA GLU A 128 4.33 6.30 -18.52
C GLU A 128 5.11 5.13 -19.17
N THR A 129 4.95 3.90 -18.66
CA THR A 129 5.58 2.69 -19.21
C THR A 129 4.78 2.07 -20.35
N ASP A 130 3.45 2.19 -20.33
CA ASP A 130 2.57 1.67 -21.39
C ASP A 130 2.73 2.41 -22.73
N ILE A 131 3.19 3.67 -22.73
CA ILE A 131 3.36 4.42 -23.98
C ILE A 131 4.59 3.92 -24.76
N ASP A 132 5.62 3.42 -24.08
CA ASP A 132 6.80 2.79 -24.70
C ASP A 132 6.56 1.29 -25.00
N ASN A 133 5.68 0.61 -24.25
CA ASN A 133 5.38 -0.81 -24.46
C ASN A 133 4.26 -1.08 -25.49
N ALA A 134 3.42 -0.09 -25.80
CA ALA A 134 2.38 -0.20 -26.83
C ALA A 134 2.94 -0.38 -28.26
N GLU A 135 4.19 0.00 -28.53
CA GLU A 135 4.87 -0.31 -29.80
C GLU A 135 5.50 -1.72 -29.82
N ALA A 136 5.65 -2.39 -28.67
CA ALA A 136 6.21 -3.73 -28.56
C ALA A 136 5.13 -4.84 -28.42
N GLU A 137 3.93 -4.52 -27.92
CA GLU A 137 2.84 -5.48 -27.71
C GLU A 137 1.88 -5.66 -28.90
N GLU A 138 2.13 -5.05 -30.06
CA GLU A 138 1.36 -5.36 -31.29
C GLU A 138 1.87 -6.65 -31.99
N ALA A 139 2.94 -7.28 -31.48
CA ALA A 139 3.55 -8.48 -32.08
C ALA A 139 3.35 -9.80 -31.30
N THR A 140 2.67 -9.81 -30.15
CA THR A 140 2.48 -11.02 -29.31
C THR A 140 1.04 -11.24 -28.86
N LYS A 141 0.04 -10.74 -29.62
CA LYS A 141 -1.37 -11.12 -29.47
C LYS A 141 -1.78 -12.32 -30.35
N ASP A 142 -0.89 -13.30 -30.48
CA ASP A 142 -1.24 -14.65 -30.93
C ASP A 142 -0.74 -15.62 -29.85
N ASP A 143 -1.69 -16.31 -29.21
CA ASP A 143 -1.52 -17.36 -28.19
C ASP A 143 -1.54 -16.95 -26.70
N VAL A 144 -2.66 -16.39 -26.25
CA VAL A 144 -3.22 -16.74 -24.94
C VAL A 144 -4.64 -17.26 -25.15
N ILE A 145 -4.75 -18.58 -25.36
CA ILE A 145 -6.02 -19.29 -25.26
C ILE A 145 -6.38 -19.31 -23.77
N ILE A 146 -7.22 -18.35 -23.37
CA ILE A 146 -7.91 -18.36 -22.07
C ILE A 146 -8.84 -19.59 -22.09
N PRO A 147 -8.67 -20.63 -21.26
CA PRO A 147 -9.74 -21.58 -21.06
C PRO A 147 -10.83 -20.86 -20.27
N HIS A 148 -11.85 -20.40 -20.99
CA HIS A 148 -13.05 -19.80 -20.44
C HIS A 148 -13.66 -20.72 -19.38
N GLY A 149 -13.51 -20.35 -18.10
CA GLY A 149 -14.19 -21.01 -17.00
C GLY A 149 -15.69 -20.79 -17.16
N GLU A 150 -16.44 -21.89 -17.29
CA GLU A 150 -17.89 -21.90 -17.41
C GLU A 150 -18.52 -21.18 -16.20
N PRO A 151 -19.48 -20.27 -16.39
CA PRO A 151 -20.01 -19.45 -15.31
C PRO A 151 -20.59 -20.33 -14.20
N VAL A 152 -20.11 -20.11 -12.98
CA VAL A 152 -20.57 -20.81 -11.78
C VAL A 152 -22.01 -20.37 -11.48
N THR A 153 -22.98 -21.11 -12.01
CA THR A 153 -24.39 -20.98 -11.66
C THR A 153 -24.69 -21.75 -10.37
N VAL A 154 -25.82 -21.44 -9.73
CA VAL A 154 -26.26 -22.07 -8.47
C VAL A 154 -26.33 -23.60 -8.56
N GLU A 155 -26.56 -24.14 -9.77
CA GLU A 155 -26.58 -25.57 -10.05
C GLU A 155 -25.17 -26.20 -10.00
N THR A 156 -24.13 -25.52 -10.49
CA THR A 156 -22.73 -25.96 -10.41
C THR A 156 -22.23 -25.96 -8.96
N PHE A 157 -22.66 -24.98 -8.16
CA PHE A 157 -22.35 -24.91 -6.73
C PHE A 157 -23.02 -26.03 -5.92
N LEU A 158 -24.26 -26.40 -6.25
CA LEU A 158 -24.97 -27.53 -5.63
C LEU A 158 -24.30 -28.87 -5.92
N ALA A 159 -23.88 -29.09 -7.18
CA ALA A 159 -23.17 -30.31 -7.58
C ALA A 159 -21.79 -30.45 -6.90
N TRP A 160 -21.11 -29.32 -6.66
CA TRP A 160 -19.84 -29.31 -5.92
C TRP A 160 -20.06 -29.56 -4.42
N ARG A 161 -21.09 -28.94 -3.82
CA ARG A 161 -21.47 -29.16 -2.42
C ARG A 161 -21.85 -30.60 -2.14
N GLU A 162 -22.58 -31.25 -3.06
CA GLU A 162 -23.03 -32.64 -2.90
C GLU A 162 -21.85 -33.64 -2.98
N ARG A 163 -20.85 -33.37 -3.82
CA ARG A 163 -19.60 -34.15 -3.88
C ARG A 163 -18.76 -33.99 -2.60
N PHE A 164 -18.68 -32.77 -2.08
CA PHE A 164 -17.96 -32.46 -0.84
C PHE A 164 -18.63 -33.09 0.40
N GLU A 165 -19.97 -33.04 0.51
CA GLU A 165 -20.71 -33.71 1.60
C GLU A 165 -20.59 -35.24 1.53
N ALA A 166 -20.51 -35.82 0.33
CA ALA A 166 -20.33 -37.27 0.15
C ALA A 166 -18.93 -37.75 0.59
N GLU A 167 -17.86 -36.97 0.33
CA GLU A 167 -16.52 -37.29 0.83
C GLU A 167 -16.44 -37.18 2.36
N LEU A 168 -17.03 -36.13 2.96
CA LEU A 168 -17.05 -35.94 4.41
C LEU A 168 -17.84 -37.04 5.14
N ALA A 169 -18.92 -37.56 4.54
CA ALA A 169 -19.72 -38.65 5.10
C ALA A 169 -18.99 -40.01 5.06
N LEU A 170 -18.13 -40.23 4.06
CA LEU A 170 -17.32 -41.45 3.97
C LEU A 170 -16.21 -41.46 5.03
N GLU A 171 -15.64 -40.29 5.34
CA GLU A 171 -14.57 -40.15 6.32
C GLU A 171 -15.07 -40.26 7.78
N ARG A 172 -16.35 -39.96 8.04
CA ARG A 172 -16.97 -40.06 9.37
C ARG A 172 -17.53 -41.47 9.69
N ALA A 173 -17.45 -42.41 8.75
CA ALA A 173 -17.91 -43.80 8.94
C ALA A 173 -16.74 -44.80 9.15
N LYS A 174 -15.55 -44.31 9.50
CA LYS A 174 -14.40 -45.12 9.93
C LYS A 174 -14.07 -44.85 11.39
#